data_AF-A0A932CWG9-F1
#
_entry.id   AF-A0A932CWG9-F1
#
_cell.length_a   1.000
_cell.length_b   1.000
_cell.length_c   1.000
_cell.angle_alpha   90.00
_cell.angle_beta   90.00
_cell.angle_gamma   90.00
#
_symmetry.space_group_name_H-M   'P 1'
#
loop_
_entity.id
_entity.type
_entity.pdbx_description
1 polymer ?
#
loop_
_entity_poly.entity_id
_entity_poly.type
_entity_poly.pdbx_seq_one_letter_code
_entity_poly.pdbx_strand_id
1 'polypeptide(L)' 'MAGTDKRKQSLYFPESMLQEIQAEAARQDRSLSWIVQKAWKIARKEIMKYPSVNDYTGEDTGEDERGRDEAEAGE' A
#
# COMPACT_ATOMS: atom_id res chain seq x y z
N MET A 1 -29.02 7.39 -8.57
CA MET A 1 -27.72 7.03 -9.16
C MET A 1 -26.63 7.59 -8.26
N ALA A 2 -26.06 6.77 -7.39
CA ALA A 2 -24.98 7.21 -6.50
C ALA A 2 -23.72 7.36 -7.35
N GLY A 3 -23.40 8.59 -7.73
CA GLY A 3 -22.13 8.90 -8.40
C GLY A 3 -21.00 8.41 -7.51
N THR A 4 -20.16 7.52 -8.04
CA THR A 4 -18.96 7.03 -7.33
C THR A 4 -18.13 8.24 -6.90
N ASP A 5 -18.18 8.53 -5.60
CA ASP A 5 -17.52 9.68 -4.97
C ASP A 5 -15.99 9.48 -5.09
N LYS A 6 -15.33 10.34 -5.86
CA LYS A 6 -13.88 10.25 -6.10
C LYS A 6 -13.15 10.86 -4.91
N ARG A 7 -12.42 10.03 -4.16
CA ARG A 7 -11.61 10.47 -3.02
C ARG A 7 -10.13 10.53 -3.39
N LYS A 8 -9.48 11.67 -3.12
CA LYS A 8 -8.03 11.83 -3.31
C LYS A 8 -7.31 11.18 -2.13
N GLN A 9 -6.42 10.25 -2.42
CA GLN A 9 -5.58 9.56 -1.43
C GLN A 9 -4.12 9.68 -1.87
N SER A 10 -3.25 10.08 -0.94
CA SER A 10 -1.80 10.01 -1.13
C SER A 10 -1.32 8.63 -0.69
N LEU A 11 -0.53 7.96 -1.54
CA LEU A 11 0.06 6.64 -1.29
C LEU A 11 1.54 6.70 -1.63
N TYR A 12 2.34 5.94 -0.89
CA TYR A 12 3.77 5.81 -1.15
C TYR A 12 4.01 4.58 -2.02
N PHE A 13 4.80 4.77 -3.08
CA PHE A 13 5.24 3.70 -3.98
C PHE A 13 6.75 3.72 -4.06
N PRO A 14 7.41 2.55 -4.16
CA PRO A 14 8.79 2.48 -4.60
C PRO A 14 8.96 3.16 -5.96
N GLU A 15 10.13 3.77 -6.19
CA GLU A 15 10.40 4.51 -7.44
C GLU A 15 10.21 3.64 -8.69
N SER A 16 10.76 2.43 -8.67
CA SER A 16 10.65 1.47 -9.79
C SER A 16 9.19 1.16 -10.13
N MET A 17 8.39 0.83 -9.11
CA MET A 17 6.97 0.53 -9.29
C MET A 17 6.20 1.75 -9.81
N LEU A 18 6.53 2.96 -9.32
CA LEU A 18 5.89 4.17 -9.78
C LEU A 18 6.20 4.47 -11.26
N GLN A 19 7.44 4.23 -11.70
CA GLN A 19 7.84 4.35 -13.10
C GLN A 19 7.09 3.35 -13.99
N GLU A 20 6.94 2.10 -13.57
CA GLU A 20 6.17 1.08 -14.29
C GLU A 20 4.69 1.48 -14.45
N ILE A 21 4.05 1.97 -13.37
CA ILE A 21 2.65 2.41 -13.42
C ILE A 21 2.50 3.62 -14.36
N GLN A 22 3.46 4.55 -14.35
CA GLN A 22 3.46 5.70 -15.27
C GLN A 22 3.61 5.28 -16.73
N ALA A 23 4.52 4.34 -17.02
CA ALA A 23 4.71 3.82 -18.37
C ALA A 23 3.44 3.14 -18.89
N GLU A 24 2.77 2.32 -18.06
CA GLU A 24 1.51 1.67 -18.44
C GLU A 24 0.35 2.65 -18.61
N ALA A 25 0.29 3.69 -17.77
CA ALA A 25 -0.69 4.76 -17.92
C ALA A 25 -0.54 5.49 -19.26
N ALA A 26 0.70 5.85 -19.62
CA ALA A 26 1.02 6.49 -20.90
C ALA A 26 0.73 5.56 -22.10
N ARG A 27 1.09 4.27 -22.00
CA ARG A 27 0.88 3.27 -23.06
C ARG A 27 -0.60 3.08 -23.39
N GLN A 28 -1.48 3.17 -22.39
CA GLN A 28 -2.92 2.92 -22.54
C GLN A 28 -3.75 4.20 -22.69
N ASP A 29 -3.12 5.38 -22.65
CA ASP A 29 -3.78 6.69 -22.61
C ASP A 29 -4.81 6.79 -21.47
N ARG A 30 -4.40 6.35 -20.27
CA ARG A 30 -5.23 6.31 -19.05
C ARG A 30 -4.57 7.01 -17.89
N SER A 31 -5.36 7.41 -16.90
CA SER A 31 -4.83 8.01 -15.67
C SER A 31 -4.21 6.96 -14.73
N LEU A 32 -3.25 7.40 -13.91
CA LEU A 32 -2.63 6.57 -12.86
C LEU A 32 -3.69 5.95 -11.94
N SER A 33 -4.69 6.73 -11.54
CA SER A 33 -5.81 6.23 -10.72
C SER A 33 -6.56 5.09 -11.41
N TRP A 34 -6.73 5.12 -12.73
CA TRP A 34 -7.39 4.05 -13.46
C TRP A 34 -6.55 2.76 -13.47
N ILE A 35 -5.24 2.88 -13.69
CA ILE A 35 -4.32 1.73 -13.66
C ILE A 35 -4.34 1.05 -12.28
N VAL A 36 -4.21 1.84 -11.20
CA VAL A 36 -4.25 1.32 -9.83
C VAL A 36 -5.61 0.69 -9.49
N GLN A 37 -6.72 1.31 -9.91
CA GLN A 37 -8.06 0.74 -9.75
C GLN A 37 -8.24 -0.57 -10.51
N LYS A 38 -7.66 -0.68 -11.72
CA LYS A 38 -7.72 -1.89 -12.53
C LYS A 38 -6.90 -3.01 -11.88
N ALA A 39 -5.69 -2.70 -11.39
CA ALA A 39 -4.84 -3.63 -10.65
C ALA A 39 -5.57 -4.17 -9.41
N TRP A 40 -6.18 -3.29 -8.61
CA TRP A 40 -6.98 -3.71 -7.45
C TRP A 40 -8.12 -4.66 -7.83
N LYS A 41 -8.88 -4.35 -8.88
CA LYS A 41 -10.00 -5.22 -9.32
C LYS A 41 -9.54 -6.62 -9.75
N ILE A 42 -8.35 -6.72 -10.33
CA ILE A 42 -7.74 -8.00 -10.73
C ILE A 42 -7.26 -8.76 -9.49
N ALA A 43 -6.48 -8.09 -8.63
CA ALA A 43 -5.84 -8.71 -7.47
C ALA A 43 -6.79 -8.99 -6.29
N ARG A 44 -7.95 -8.31 -6.21
CA ARG A 44 -8.89 -8.39 -5.08
C ARG A 44 -9.21 -9.82 -4.64
N LYS A 45 -9.47 -10.73 -5.59
CA LYS A 45 -9.83 -12.12 -5.27
C LYS A 45 -8.70 -12.88 -4.59
N GLU A 46 -7.46 -12.62 -4.99
CA GLU A 46 -6.28 -13.24 -4.40
C GLU A 46 -5.94 -12.59 -3.05
N ILE A 47 -6.02 -11.26 -2.97
CA ILE A 47 -5.77 -10.52 -1.72
C ILE A 47 -6.74 -10.97 -0.61
N MET A 48 -8.01 -11.22 -0.96
CA MET A 48 -9.04 -11.69 -0.01
C MET A 48 -8.82 -13.11 0.53
N LYS A 49 -7.90 -13.89 -0.05
CA LYS A 49 -7.58 -15.24 0.47
C LYS A 49 -6.58 -15.20 1.61
N TYR A 50 -5.77 -14.14 1.71
CA TYR A 50 -4.83 -14.03 2.81
C TYR A 50 -5.60 -13.88 4.12
N PRO A 51 -5.23 -14.65 5.17
CA PRO A 51 -5.83 -14.50 6.49
C PRO A 51 -5.59 -13.08 7.00
N SER A 52 -6.49 -12.59 7.86
CA SER A 52 -6.27 -11.32 8.52
C SER A 52 -4.98 -11.43 9.33
N VAL A 53 -4.08 -10.47 9.19
CA VAL A 53 -2.79 -10.44 9.92
C VAL A 53 -3.02 -10.43 11.43
N ASN A 54 -4.21 -10.03 11.87
CA ASN A 54 -4.64 -10.06 13.28
C ASN A 54 -5.12 -11.42 13.79
N ASP A 55 -5.33 -12.43 12.94
CA ASP A 55 -5.72 -13.78 13.39
C ASP A 55 -4.52 -14.62 13.85
N TYR A 56 -3.28 -14.09 13.75
CA TYR A 56 -2.09 -14.60 14.43
C TYR A 56 -1.84 -13.83 15.74
N THR A 57 -2.79 -13.87 16.68
CA THR A 57 -2.47 -13.68 18.10
C THR A 57 -2.34 -15.06 18.75
N GLY A 58 -1.34 -15.81 18.30
CA GLY A 58 -0.87 -17.03 18.95
C GLY A 58 0.61 -16.83 19.23
N GLU A 59 0.91 -16.29 20.41
CA GLU A 59 2.17 -16.39 21.14
C GLU A 59 3.43 -16.61 20.29
N ASP A 60 4.12 -15.52 19.91
CA ASP A 60 5.57 -15.56 19.76
C ASP A 60 6.17 -14.29 20.36
N THR A 61 6.74 -14.50 21.55
CA THR A 61 7.62 -13.59 22.27
C THR A 61 8.87 -13.33 21.43
N GLY A 62 9.06 -12.08 20.99
CA GLY A 62 10.25 -11.67 20.25
C GLY A 62 10.48 -10.18 20.37
N GLU A 63 11.21 -9.80 21.41
CA GLU A 63 11.68 -8.47 21.79
C GLU A 63 12.23 -7.67 20.59
N ASP A 64 11.70 -6.47 20.34
CA ASP A 64 12.31 -5.50 19.42
C ASP A 64 12.67 -4.24 20.23
N GLU A 65 13.87 -4.26 20.83
CA GLU A 65 14.48 -3.19 21.65
C GLU A 65 14.88 -1.93 20.85
N ARG A 66 14.17 -1.54 19.80
CA ARG A 66 14.55 -0.39 18.94
C ARG A 66 13.81 0.90 19.27
N GLY A 67 14.04 1.43 20.46
CA GLY A 67 13.46 2.73 20.83
C GLY A 67 14.16 3.53 21.92
N ARG A 68 15.41 3.21 22.31
CA ARG A 68 16.05 3.82 23.49
C ARG A 68 17.36 4.58 23.25
N ASP A 69 17.60 5.08 22.04
CA ASP A 69 18.83 5.83 21.72
C ASP A 69 18.61 7.27 21.19
N GLU A 70 17.42 7.86 21.34
CA GLU A 70 17.18 9.26 20.89
C GLU A 70 17.00 10.30 22.02
N ALA A 71 17.27 9.97 23.29
CA ALA A 71 17.00 10.89 24.41
C ALA A 71 18.22 11.60 25.02
N GLU A 72 19.46 11.41 24.54
CA GLU A 72 20.64 11.98 25.23
C GLU A 72 21.74 12.46 24.28
N ALA A 73 21.42 13.39 23.37
CA ALA A 73 22.45 14.21 22.69
C ALA A 73 21.82 15.50 22.13
N GLY A 74 21.65 16.51 23.00
CA GLY A 74 21.17 17.83 22.60
C GLY A 74 21.20 18.80 23.78
N GLU A 75 22.36 19.44 23.91
CA GLU A 75 22.77 20.58 24.77
C GLU A 75 21.67 21.47 25.38
#